data_AF-A0A7X9B616-F1
#
_entry.id   AF-A0A7X9B616-F1
#
_cell.length_a   1.000
_cell.length_b   1.000
_cell.length_c   1.000
_cell.angle_alpha   90.00
_cell.angle_beta   90.00
_cell.angle_gamma   90.00
#
_symmetry.space_group_name_H-M   'P 1'
#
loop_
_entity.id
_entity.type
_entity.pdbx_description
1 polymer ?
#
loop_
_entity_poly.entity_id
_entity_poly.type
_entity_poly.pdbx_seq_one_letter_code
_entity_poly.pdbx_strand_id
1 'polypeptide(L)'
;MSTRSEELLLEAPLAITVISRAELASSPKRTIADVLRDVPGLTVETFSTPGMPRITIRGESANRVLILQDGQRLSEQKSMNGPPLLFSCAGVERIEVIRGPASVLYGSEAVGGVVNIITRRNVDAPLTGTVEFSADSVTRGWGTALTLDGFSEGWEYGLSGLRLEHDDRRTPKGTIKPTSYDMDDIAAYVGWRNETLSLRVRYERFTSVVASAPPPTLPIGVTSFYADIPD
;
A
#
# COMPACT_ATOMS: atom_id res chain seq x y z
N MET A 1 -22.23 -2.60 12.52
CA MET A 1 -21.14 -2.40 13.49
C MET A 1 -20.15 -1.38 12.93
N SER A 2 -20.46 -0.08 12.90
CA SER A 2 -19.55 0.90 12.27
C SER A 2 -19.23 2.08 13.17
N THR A 3 -20.21 2.70 13.82
CA THR A 3 -19.97 3.92 14.62
C THR A 3 -19.29 3.66 15.96
N ARG A 4 -19.66 2.54 16.63
CA ARG A 4 -19.12 2.19 17.95
C ARG A 4 -17.62 1.84 17.90
N SER A 5 -17.10 1.41 16.75
CA SER A 5 -15.69 1.06 16.58
C SER A 5 -14.82 2.30 16.35
N GLU A 6 -15.31 3.30 15.60
CA GLU A 6 -14.61 4.57 15.37
C GLU A 6 -14.50 5.40 16.67
N GLU A 7 -15.56 5.40 17.49
CA GLU A 7 -15.59 6.11 18.79
C GLU A 7 -14.66 5.47 19.83
N LEU A 8 -14.62 4.13 19.89
CA LEU A 8 -13.70 3.38 20.78
C LEU A 8 -12.22 3.59 20.45
N LEU A 9 -11.88 3.92 19.20
CA LEU A 9 -10.50 4.19 18.81
C LEU A 9 -10.02 5.56 19.30
N LEU A 10 -10.89 6.58 19.30
CA LEU A 10 -10.56 7.92 19.80
C LEU A 10 -10.41 7.97 21.32
N GLU A 11 -11.09 7.09 22.06
CA GLU A 11 -11.01 7.02 23.53
C GLU A 11 -9.99 6.00 24.07
N ALA A 12 -9.50 5.08 23.22
CA ALA A 12 -8.50 4.12 23.65
C ALA A 12 -7.12 4.79 23.83
N PRO A 13 -6.32 4.43 24.85
CA PRO A 13 -4.95 4.91 25.05
C PRO A 13 -3.97 4.28 24.05
N LEU A 14 -4.33 4.28 22.76
CA LEU A 14 -3.56 3.73 21.67
C LEU A 14 -2.84 4.85 20.92
N ALA A 15 -1.63 4.58 20.46
CA ALA A 15 -0.84 5.57 19.71
C ALA A 15 -1.33 5.64 18.26
N ILE A 16 -2.33 6.49 18.01
CA ILE A 16 -2.97 6.65 16.70
C ILE A 16 -2.29 7.72 15.86
N THR A 17 -2.22 7.51 14.55
CA THR A 17 -1.86 8.53 13.57
C THR A 17 -2.88 8.50 12.44
N VAL A 18 -3.37 9.66 12.07
CA VAL A 18 -4.29 9.83 10.94
C VAL A 18 -3.57 10.69 9.91
N ILE A 19 -3.45 10.16 8.69
CA ILE A 19 -2.96 10.90 7.53
C ILE A 19 -4.20 11.33 6.75
N SER A 20 -4.46 12.63 6.75
CA SER A 20 -5.65 13.25 6.16
C SER A 20 -5.57 13.38 4.64
N ARG A 21 -6.71 13.64 3.99
CA ARG A 21 -6.78 13.91 2.56
C ARG A 21 -5.90 15.09 2.15
N ALA A 22 -5.86 16.13 2.98
CA ALA A 22 -5.04 17.32 2.70
C ALA A 22 -3.54 16.99 2.71
N GLU A 23 -3.09 16.13 3.62
CA GLU A 23 -1.71 15.64 3.66
C GLU A 23 -1.40 14.74 2.45
N LEU A 24 -2.32 13.83 2.09
CA LEU A 24 -2.16 13.01 0.89
C LEU A 24 -2.08 13.85 -0.39
N ALA A 25 -2.93 14.86 -0.52
CA ALA A 25 -2.99 15.71 -1.70
C ALA A 25 -1.81 16.68 -1.83
N SER A 26 -1.21 17.09 -0.71
CA SER A 26 -0.01 17.95 -0.69
C SER A 26 1.29 17.16 -0.79
N SER A 27 1.25 15.85 -0.61
CA SER A 27 2.41 14.98 -0.71
C SER A 27 2.76 14.64 -2.16
N PRO A 28 4.06 14.58 -2.53
CA PRO A 28 4.48 14.06 -3.83
C PRO A 28 4.38 12.53 -3.92
N LYS A 29 4.07 11.85 -2.80
CA LYS A 29 4.03 10.40 -2.70
C LYS A 29 2.72 9.86 -3.27
N ARG A 30 2.81 8.85 -4.14
CA ARG A 30 1.65 8.32 -4.88
C ARG A 30 1.13 6.99 -4.33
N THR A 31 1.95 6.23 -3.61
CA THR A 31 1.54 4.96 -3.01
C THR A 31 1.37 5.10 -1.50
N ILE A 32 0.44 4.32 -0.93
CA ILE A 32 0.21 4.28 0.51
C ILE A 32 1.48 3.85 1.26
N ALA A 33 2.25 2.91 0.68
CA ALA A 33 3.52 2.47 1.22
C ALA A 33 4.52 3.63 1.35
N ASP A 34 4.63 4.51 0.36
CA ASP A 34 5.54 5.66 0.42
C ASP A 34 5.11 6.63 1.51
N VAL A 35 3.82 6.93 1.63
CA VAL A 35 3.27 7.84 2.64
C VAL A 35 3.57 7.32 4.05
N LEU A 36 3.37 6.02 4.27
CA LEU A 36 3.56 5.40 5.57
C LEU A 36 5.02 5.35 6.04
N ARG A 37 6.00 5.60 5.16
CA ARG A 37 7.41 5.77 5.57
C ARG A 37 7.66 6.96 6.50
N ASP A 38 6.79 7.97 6.48
CA ASP A 38 6.95 9.15 7.34
C ASP A 38 6.31 8.96 8.71
N VAL A 39 5.57 7.88 8.93
CA VAL A 39 4.91 7.63 10.21
C VAL A 39 5.92 7.08 11.22
N PRO A 40 6.13 7.73 12.38
CA PRO A 40 7.08 7.24 13.36
C PRO A 40 6.75 5.83 13.86
N GLY A 41 7.78 4.99 13.94
CA GLY A 41 7.67 3.60 14.39
C GLY A 41 7.17 2.62 13.32
N LEU A 42 6.96 3.07 12.08
CA LEU A 42 6.72 2.21 10.92
C LEU A 42 7.99 2.06 10.10
N THR A 43 8.21 0.87 9.57
CA THR A 43 9.21 0.62 8.54
C THR A 43 8.52 -0.03 7.34
N VAL A 44 8.84 0.46 6.15
CA VAL A 44 8.35 -0.11 4.89
C VAL A 44 9.49 -0.86 4.24
N GLU A 45 9.33 -2.17 4.12
CA GLU A 45 10.34 -3.06 3.59
C GLU A 45 9.85 -3.75 2.32
N THR A 46 10.76 -3.93 1.38
CA THR A 46 10.51 -4.65 0.14
C THR A 46 11.22 -6.01 0.27
N PHE A 47 10.47 -7.06 0.61
CA PHE A 47 10.99 -8.40 0.92
C PHE A 47 11.51 -9.11 -0.34
N SER A 48 12.66 -8.67 -0.86
CA SER A 48 13.35 -9.24 -2.03
C SER A 48 12.61 -9.13 -3.37
N THR A 49 11.36 -8.65 -3.38
CA THR A 49 10.57 -8.43 -4.59
C THR A 49 10.26 -6.96 -4.76
N PRO A 50 10.93 -6.26 -5.71
CA PRO A 50 10.66 -4.85 -6.03
C PRO A 50 9.17 -4.59 -6.23
N GLY A 51 8.67 -3.40 -5.92
CA GLY A 51 7.25 -3.07 -6.12
C GLY A 51 6.26 -3.77 -5.16
N MET A 52 6.70 -4.65 -4.26
CA MET A 52 5.86 -5.29 -3.24
C MET A 52 6.24 -4.86 -1.81
N PRO A 53 5.98 -3.60 -1.43
CA PRO A 53 6.29 -3.12 -0.09
C PRO A 53 5.38 -3.76 0.96
N ARG A 54 5.90 -3.99 2.16
CA ARG A 54 5.18 -4.44 3.34
C ARG A 54 5.54 -3.55 4.52
N ILE A 55 4.70 -3.53 5.55
CA ILE A 55 4.92 -2.69 6.74
C ILE A 55 5.18 -3.53 7.97
N THR A 56 6.18 -3.11 8.72
CA THR A 56 6.42 -3.52 10.10
C THR A 56 6.13 -2.34 11.02
N ILE A 57 5.61 -2.62 12.22
CA ILE A 57 5.32 -1.62 13.24
C ILE A 57 6.10 -1.99 14.49
N ARG A 58 7.00 -1.09 14.94
CA ARG A 58 7.84 -1.29 16.14
C ARG A 58 8.61 -2.63 16.13
N GLY A 59 9.04 -3.08 14.95
CA GLY A 59 9.81 -4.31 14.75
C GLY A 59 8.97 -5.59 14.63
N GLU A 60 7.65 -5.52 14.78
CA GLU A 60 6.77 -6.66 14.53
C GLU A 60 6.69 -6.98 13.04
N SER A 61 6.69 -8.27 12.71
CA SER A 61 6.67 -8.77 11.34
C SER A 61 5.39 -8.31 10.59
N ALA A 62 5.48 -8.19 9.26
CA ALA A 62 4.38 -7.68 8.46
C ALA A 62 3.12 -8.59 8.46
N ASN A 63 3.27 -9.89 8.75
CA ASN A 63 2.13 -10.79 9.00
C ASN A 63 1.46 -10.61 10.39
N ARG A 64 2.00 -9.72 11.23
CA ARG A 64 1.47 -9.29 12.53
C ARG A 64 1.02 -7.82 12.51
N VAL A 65 0.85 -7.26 11.32
CA VAL A 65 0.21 -5.96 11.10
C VAL A 65 -1.03 -6.21 10.26
N LEU A 66 -2.20 -5.86 10.81
CA LEU A 66 -3.45 -6.01 10.08
C LEU A 66 -3.66 -4.82 9.14
N ILE A 67 -3.88 -5.09 7.86
CA ILE A 67 -4.27 -4.06 6.89
C ILE A 67 -5.77 -4.19 6.59
N LEU A 68 -6.47 -3.08 6.76
CA LEU A 68 -7.88 -2.93 6.46
C LEU A 68 -8.07 -1.92 5.34
N GLN A 69 -9.08 -2.14 4.53
CA GLN A 69 -9.64 -1.16 3.63
C GLN A 69 -11.10 -0.98 4.01
N ASP A 70 -11.46 0.23 4.42
CA ASP A 70 -12.83 0.55 4.87
C ASP A 70 -13.33 -0.39 5.98
N GLY A 71 -12.43 -0.80 6.88
CA GLY A 71 -12.69 -1.77 7.95
C GLY A 71 -12.78 -3.23 7.50
N GLN A 72 -12.71 -3.53 6.20
CA GLN A 72 -12.66 -4.89 5.67
C GLN A 72 -11.21 -5.37 5.59
N ARG A 73 -10.96 -6.63 5.93
CA ARG A 73 -9.62 -7.21 5.87
C ARG A 73 -9.19 -7.39 4.42
N LEU A 74 -7.95 -6.98 4.13
CA LEU A 74 -7.31 -7.37 2.89
C LEU A 74 -6.85 -8.83 2.94
N SER A 75 -6.86 -9.48 1.79
CA SER A 75 -6.50 -10.90 1.67
C SER A 75 -5.10 -11.17 2.22
N GLU A 76 -5.01 -12.11 3.16
CA GLU A 76 -3.77 -12.46 3.84
C GLU A 76 -2.84 -13.26 2.91
N GLN A 77 -1.58 -12.84 2.77
CA GLN A 77 -0.51 -13.65 2.18
C GLN A 77 0.46 -14.14 3.26
N LYS A 78 -0.01 -15.00 4.17
CA LYS A 78 0.79 -15.49 5.31
C LYS A 78 2.11 -16.15 4.89
N SER A 79 2.09 -16.91 3.80
CA SER A 79 3.30 -17.55 3.24
C SER A 79 4.34 -16.56 2.74
N MET A 80 3.96 -15.30 2.50
CA MET A 80 4.84 -14.23 2.01
C MET A 80 5.07 -13.11 3.03
N ASN A 81 4.85 -13.38 4.32
CA ASN A 81 5.01 -12.42 5.42
C ASN A 81 3.99 -11.27 5.42
N GLY A 82 2.71 -11.56 5.18
CA GLY A 82 1.60 -10.58 5.28
C GLY A 82 1.15 -10.07 3.91
N PRO A 83 0.18 -9.13 3.81
CA PRO A 83 -0.24 -8.52 2.55
C PRO A 83 0.72 -7.38 2.12
N PRO A 84 0.99 -7.21 0.82
CA PRO A 84 1.76 -6.07 0.32
C PRO A 84 0.86 -4.82 0.23
N LEU A 85 1.45 -3.65 0.43
CA LEU A 85 0.77 -2.35 0.32
C LEU A 85 0.86 -1.81 -1.08
N LEU A 86 -0.03 -2.32 -1.90
CA LEU A 86 -0.07 -2.05 -3.33
C LEU A 86 -1.03 -0.90 -3.69
N PHE A 87 -1.59 -0.21 -2.71
CA PHE A 87 -2.65 0.75 -2.94
C PHE A 87 -2.14 2.13 -3.35
N SER A 88 -2.84 2.74 -4.30
CA SER A 88 -2.67 4.14 -4.63
C SER A 88 -3.22 5.05 -3.52
N CYS A 89 -2.69 6.26 -3.40
CA CYS A 89 -3.34 7.33 -2.64
C CYS A 89 -4.51 7.97 -3.41
N ALA A 90 -4.63 7.70 -4.72
CA ALA A 90 -5.75 8.11 -5.54
C ALA A 90 -7.04 7.44 -5.03
N GLY A 91 -8.09 8.21 -4.78
CA GLY A 91 -9.34 7.67 -4.24
C GLY A 91 -9.34 7.41 -2.73
N VAL A 92 -8.26 7.75 -2.01
CA VAL A 92 -8.16 7.63 -0.55
C VAL A 92 -8.57 8.93 0.14
N GLU A 93 -9.37 8.82 1.18
CA GLU A 93 -9.78 9.93 2.06
C GLU A 93 -8.76 10.13 3.18
N ARG A 94 -8.44 9.05 3.89
CA ARG A 94 -7.46 9.08 4.97
C ARG A 94 -6.88 7.71 5.22
N ILE A 95 -5.73 7.68 5.88
CA ILE A 95 -5.11 6.44 6.38
C ILE A 95 -5.01 6.55 7.89
N GLU A 96 -5.51 5.55 8.60
CA GLU A 96 -5.46 5.46 10.06
C GLU A 96 -4.46 4.39 10.44
N VAL A 97 -3.54 4.72 11.35
CA VAL A 97 -2.50 3.81 11.84
C VAL A 97 -2.62 3.71 13.35
N ILE A 98 -2.93 2.51 13.84
CA ILE A 98 -2.93 2.17 15.25
C ILE A 98 -1.65 1.38 15.52
N ARG A 99 -0.75 1.93 16.34
CA ARG A 99 0.52 1.28 16.68
C ARG A 99 0.41 0.56 18.02
N GLY A 100 0.77 -0.73 18.02
CA GLY A 100 0.74 -1.60 19.18
C GLY A 100 -0.43 -2.59 19.19
N PRO A 101 -0.56 -3.39 20.25
CA PRO A 101 -1.50 -4.51 20.29
C PRO A 101 -2.95 -4.07 20.18
N ALA A 102 -3.60 -4.47 19.10
CA ALA A 102 -5.01 -4.26 18.79
C ALA A 102 -5.76 -5.59 18.64
N SER A 103 -5.15 -6.70 19.07
CA SER A 103 -5.68 -8.05 18.86
C SER A 103 -7.00 -8.37 19.53
N VAL A 104 -7.38 -7.63 20.57
CA VAL A 104 -8.69 -7.79 21.23
C VAL A 104 -9.82 -7.36 20.30
N LEU A 105 -9.62 -6.27 19.54
CA LEU A 105 -10.62 -5.72 18.63
C LEU A 105 -10.54 -6.37 17.25
N TYR A 106 -9.33 -6.72 16.82
CA TYR A 106 -9.03 -7.10 15.45
C TYR A 106 -8.35 -8.48 15.30
N GLY A 107 -8.34 -9.32 16.34
CA GLY A 107 -7.82 -10.68 16.26
C GLY A 107 -6.29 -10.81 16.20
N SER A 108 -5.80 -12.04 16.04
CA SER A 108 -4.40 -12.42 16.24
C SER A 108 -3.38 -11.76 15.31
N GLU A 109 -3.83 -11.14 14.22
CA GLU A 109 -2.95 -10.46 13.26
C GLU A 109 -2.64 -9.01 13.65
N ALA A 110 -3.40 -8.42 14.57
CA ALA A 110 -3.22 -7.04 14.99
C ALA A 110 -2.28 -6.89 16.20
N VAL A 111 -1.21 -7.71 16.27
CA VAL A 111 -0.27 -7.69 17.41
C VAL A 111 0.67 -6.47 17.32
N GLY A 112 1.22 -6.21 16.14
CA GLY A 112 2.04 -5.02 15.88
C GLY A 112 1.21 -3.76 15.67
N GLY A 113 0.00 -3.91 15.14
CA GLY A 113 -0.93 -2.81 14.95
C GLY A 113 -1.92 -3.03 13.82
N VAL A 114 -2.60 -1.95 13.45
CA VAL A 114 -3.59 -1.91 12.37
C VAL A 114 -3.31 -0.70 11.49
N VAL A 115 -3.37 -0.90 10.17
CA VAL A 115 -3.43 0.18 9.18
C VAL A 115 -4.79 0.08 8.48
N ASN A 116 -5.61 1.11 8.57
CA ASN A 116 -6.92 1.16 7.95
C ASN A 116 -6.97 2.26 6.88
N ILE A 117 -7.16 1.85 5.64
CA ILE A 117 -7.24 2.72 4.47
C ILE A 117 -8.70 3.07 4.27
N ILE A 118 -9.05 4.34 4.44
CA ILE A 118 -10.42 4.81 4.24
C ILE A 118 -10.53 5.44 2.87
N THR A 119 -11.38 4.87 2.02
CA THR A 119 -11.62 5.39 0.66
C THR A 119 -12.50 6.64 0.69
N ARG A 120 -12.43 7.46 -0.37
CA ARG A 120 -13.27 8.66 -0.53
C ARG A 120 -14.75 8.32 -0.40
N ARG A 121 -15.45 9.10 0.43
CA ARG A 121 -16.89 8.99 0.69
C ARG A 121 -17.50 10.37 0.83
N ASN A 122 -18.82 10.46 0.68
CA ASN A 122 -19.60 11.68 0.96
C ASN A 122 -19.08 12.89 0.16
N VAL A 123 -18.78 12.67 -1.12
CA VAL A 123 -18.55 13.78 -2.04
C VAL A 123 -19.90 14.47 -2.24
N ASP A 124 -19.96 15.79 -2.02
CA ASP A 124 -21.22 16.55 -2.14
C ASP A 124 -21.28 17.38 -3.44
N ALA A 125 -20.27 17.28 -4.29
CA ALA A 125 -20.23 17.95 -5.59
C ALA A 125 -20.81 17.05 -6.70
N PRO A 126 -21.54 17.60 -7.69
CA PRO A 126 -22.02 16.85 -8.85
C PRO A 126 -20.93 16.07 -9.56
N LEU A 127 -19.76 16.69 -9.71
CA LEU A 127 -18.54 16.07 -10.22
C LEU A 127 -17.33 16.85 -9.71
N THR A 128 -16.32 16.13 -9.26
CA THR A 128 -14.99 16.64 -8.91
C THR A 128 -13.94 15.68 -9.45
N GLY A 129 -12.76 16.21 -9.77
CA GLY A 129 -11.71 15.40 -10.33
C GLY A 129 -10.33 15.98 -10.13
N THR A 130 -9.33 15.10 -10.11
CA THR A 130 -7.92 15.45 -10.04
C THR A 130 -7.16 14.58 -11.03
N VAL A 131 -6.24 15.20 -11.76
CA VAL A 131 -5.22 14.50 -12.55
C VAL A 131 -3.87 14.88 -11.99
N GLU A 132 -3.04 13.88 -11.73
CA GLU A 132 -1.71 14.07 -11.16
C GLU A 132 -0.67 13.44 -12.09
N PHE A 133 0.45 14.12 -12.25
CA PHE A 133 1.63 13.59 -12.92
C PHE A 133 2.80 13.61 -11.94
N SER A 134 3.65 12.59 -11.99
CA SER A 134 4.85 12.49 -11.16
C SER A 134 6.03 11.98 -11.95
N ALA A 135 7.23 12.38 -11.52
CA ALA A 135 8.49 11.87 -12.04
C ALA A 135 9.46 11.60 -10.88
N ASP A 136 10.22 10.52 -10.96
CA ASP A 136 11.22 10.12 -9.98
C ASP A 136 12.59 10.08 -10.64
N SER A 137 13.51 10.93 -10.18
CA SER A 137 14.85 11.00 -10.77
C SER A 137 15.75 9.83 -10.36
N VAL A 138 15.49 9.18 -9.23
CA VAL A 138 16.32 8.08 -8.70
C VAL A 138 16.11 6.82 -9.52
N THR A 139 14.87 6.52 -9.91
CA THR A 139 14.51 5.36 -10.73
C THR A 139 14.20 5.73 -12.18
N ARG A 140 14.38 6.99 -12.59
CA ARG A 140 13.84 7.52 -13.87
C ARG A 140 12.36 7.19 -14.07
N GLY A 141 11.62 7.09 -12.96
CA GLY A 141 10.24 6.67 -12.98
C GLY A 141 9.30 7.81 -13.36
N TRP A 142 8.10 7.45 -13.78
CA TRP A 142 7.01 8.39 -14.02
C TRP A 142 5.69 7.80 -13.56
N GLY A 143 4.72 8.68 -13.34
CA GLY A 143 3.41 8.29 -12.88
C GLY A 143 2.31 9.21 -13.34
N THR A 144 1.13 8.63 -13.50
CA THR A 144 -0.11 9.36 -13.77
C THR A 144 -1.20 8.82 -12.85
N ALA A 145 -1.90 9.70 -12.15
CA ALA A 145 -3.08 9.36 -11.38
C ALA A 145 -4.29 10.17 -11.86
N LEU A 146 -5.47 9.55 -11.81
CA LEU A 146 -6.75 10.17 -12.07
C LEU A 146 -7.69 9.82 -10.91
N THR A 147 -8.43 10.80 -10.42
CA THR A 147 -9.58 10.58 -9.55
C THR A 147 -10.74 11.38 -10.09
N LEU A 148 -11.90 10.77 -10.20
CA LEU A 148 -13.18 11.39 -10.49
C LEU A 148 -14.17 10.91 -9.45
N ASP A 149 -14.92 11.81 -8.84
CA ASP A 149 -15.99 11.46 -7.92
C ASP A 149 -17.17 12.40 -8.15
N GLY A 150 -18.38 11.92 -7.89
CA GLY A 150 -19.57 12.74 -8.05
C GLY A 150 -20.71 12.25 -7.17
N PHE A 151 -21.61 13.18 -6.87
CA PHE A 151 -22.85 12.91 -6.17
C PHE A 151 -24.00 13.72 -6.77
N SER A 152 -25.08 13.03 -7.13
CA SER A 152 -26.28 13.67 -7.67
C SER A 152 -27.51 12.85 -7.30
N GLU A 153 -28.52 13.53 -6.77
CA GLU A 153 -29.85 12.94 -6.47
C GLU A 153 -29.79 11.65 -5.64
N GLY A 154 -28.88 11.58 -4.67
CA GLY A 154 -28.70 10.40 -3.82
C GLY A 154 -27.74 9.34 -4.39
N TRP A 155 -27.36 9.42 -5.65
CA TRP A 155 -26.31 8.57 -6.23
C TRP A 155 -24.94 9.15 -5.97
N GLU A 156 -24.02 8.32 -5.49
CA GLU A 156 -22.59 8.60 -5.46
C GLU A 156 -21.85 7.66 -6.41
N TYR A 157 -20.82 8.17 -7.07
CA TYR A 157 -20.00 7.39 -7.96
C TYR A 157 -18.58 7.92 -7.97
N GLY A 158 -17.64 7.05 -8.31
CA GLY A 158 -16.26 7.47 -8.49
C GLY A 158 -15.41 6.46 -9.23
N LEU A 159 -14.32 6.97 -9.78
CA LEU A 159 -13.31 6.26 -10.54
C LEU A 159 -11.95 6.78 -10.11
N SER A 160 -11.04 5.90 -9.73
CA SER A 160 -9.65 6.22 -9.49
C SER A 160 -8.75 5.31 -10.31
N GLY A 161 -7.64 5.85 -10.78
CA GLY A 161 -6.63 5.12 -11.52
C GLY A 161 -5.24 5.64 -11.21
N LEU A 162 -4.25 4.75 -11.24
CA LEU A 162 -2.84 5.04 -11.13
C LEU A 162 -2.06 4.14 -12.09
N ARG A 163 -1.16 4.74 -12.88
CA ARG A 163 -0.06 4.06 -13.59
C ARG A 163 1.25 4.59 -13.03
N LEU A 164 2.15 3.71 -12.62
CA LEU A 164 3.54 4.04 -12.30
C LEU A 164 4.47 3.10 -13.06
N GLU A 165 5.58 3.65 -13.53
CA GLU A 165 6.68 2.90 -14.11
C GLU A 165 7.97 3.38 -13.46
N HIS A 166 8.82 2.45 -13.03
CA HIS A 166 10.10 2.73 -12.41
C HIS A 166 11.18 1.82 -12.99
N ASP A 167 12.28 2.39 -13.49
CA ASP A 167 13.49 1.61 -13.79
C ASP A 167 14.23 1.22 -12.49
N ASP A 168 15.35 0.52 -12.67
CA ASP A 168 16.26 0.19 -11.58
C ASP A 168 16.73 1.45 -10.81
N ARG A 169 16.68 1.34 -9.48
CA ARG A 169 17.11 2.37 -8.54
C ARG A 169 18.60 2.67 -8.65
N ARG A 170 18.91 3.94 -8.87
CA ARG A 170 20.29 4.46 -8.93
C ARG A 170 20.76 4.90 -7.54
N THR A 171 21.96 4.47 -7.16
CA THR A 171 22.62 4.89 -5.92
C THR A 171 24.01 5.44 -6.21
N PRO A 172 24.65 6.15 -5.26
CA PRO A 172 26.04 6.58 -5.42
C PRO A 172 27.03 5.43 -5.68
N LYS A 173 26.70 4.20 -5.25
CA LYS A 173 27.53 2.99 -5.47
C LYS A 173 27.22 2.25 -6.77
N GLY A 174 26.22 2.72 -7.54
CA GLY A 174 25.76 2.08 -8.77
C GLY A 174 24.26 1.79 -8.78
N THR A 175 23.80 1.22 -9.88
CA THR A 175 22.40 0.80 -10.07
C THR A 175 22.16 -0.55 -9.41
N ILE A 176 21.11 -0.65 -8.59
CA ILE A 176 20.73 -1.91 -7.95
C ILE A 176 19.78 -2.65 -8.89
N LYS A 177 20.18 -3.85 -9.33
CA LYS A 177 19.36 -4.69 -10.22
C LYS A 177 19.01 -6.02 -9.54
N PRO A 178 17.83 -6.59 -9.82
CA PRO A 178 16.67 -5.97 -10.49
C PRO A 178 15.83 -5.19 -9.46
N THR A 179 15.56 -3.91 -9.70
CA THR A 179 14.66 -3.11 -8.86
C THR A 179 13.57 -2.36 -9.63
N SER A 180 13.54 -2.48 -10.96
CA SER A 180 12.45 -1.94 -11.75
C SER A 180 11.11 -2.61 -11.45
N TYR A 181 10.04 -1.83 -11.48
CA TYR A 181 8.67 -2.30 -11.35
C TYR A 181 7.69 -1.35 -12.02
N ASP A 182 6.58 -1.93 -12.47
CA ASP A 182 5.40 -1.22 -12.94
C ASP A 182 4.24 -1.49 -11.99
N MET A 183 3.31 -0.54 -11.95
CA MET A 183 2.14 -0.60 -11.09
C MET A 183 0.94 0.01 -11.79
N ASP A 184 -0.14 -0.75 -11.84
CA ASP A 184 -1.47 -0.31 -12.26
C ASP A 184 -2.45 -0.50 -11.12
N ASP A 185 -3.20 0.53 -10.81
CA ASP A 185 -4.34 0.46 -9.90
C ASP A 185 -5.56 1.07 -10.59
N ILE A 186 -6.69 0.38 -10.53
CA ILE A 186 -7.97 0.90 -10.97
C ILE A 186 -9.04 0.53 -9.96
N ALA A 187 -9.81 1.53 -9.54
CA ALA A 187 -10.96 1.31 -8.69
C ALA A 187 -12.14 2.13 -9.18
N ALA A 188 -13.32 1.55 -9.07
CA ALA A 188 -14.57 2.22 -9.36
C ALA A 188 -15.57 1.91 -8.25
N TYR A 189 -16.44 2.87 -7.94
CA TYR A 189 -17.56 2.62 -7.04
C TYR A 189 -18.82 3.29 -7.54
N VAL A 190 -19.95 2.70 -7.15
CA VAL A 190 -21.27 3.30 -7.26
C VAL A 190 -22.01 3.03 -5.97
N GLY A 191 -22.78 4.01 -5.52
CA GLY A 191 -23.56 3.91 -4.31
C GLY A 191 -24.81 4.76 -4.36
N TRP A 192 -25.71 4.46 -3.44
CA TRP A 192 -26.92 5.21 -3.18
C TRP A 192 -26.94 5.57 -1.69
N ARG A 193 -27.23 6.84 -1.38
CA ARG A 193 -27.29 7.36 -0.03
C ARG A 193 -28.45 8.32 0.14
N ASN A 194 -29.22 8.11 1.21
CA ASN A 194 -30.19 9.06 1.74
C ASN A 194 -29.94 9.29 3.25
N GLU A 195 -30.87 9.93 3.95
CA GLU A 195 -30.74 10.25 5.38
C GLU A 195 -30.68 9.02 6.31
N THR A 196 -31.20 7.87 5.87
CA THR A 196 -31.37 6.67 6.71
C THR A 196 -30.47 5.51 6.29
N LEU A 197 -30.14 5.42 5.00
CA LEU A 197 -29.47 4.28 4.38
C LEU A 197 -28.41 4.75 3.39
N SER A 198 -27.25 4.11 3.48
CA SER A 198 -26.17 4.20 2.50
C SER A 198 -25.80 2.80 2.05
N LEU A 199 -25.77 2.58 0.74
CA LEU A 199 -25.35 1.34 0.09
C LEU A 199 -24.30 1.68 -0.97
N ARG A 200 -23.19 0.95 -0.98
CA ARG A 200 -22.14 1.16 -1.98
C ARG A 200 -21.53 -0.16 -2.41
N VAL A 201 -21.25 -0.27 -3.70
CA VAL A 201 -20.47 -1.35 -4.29
C VAL A 201 -19.20 -0.75 -4.86
N ARG A 202 -18.06 -1.37 -4.54
CA ARG A 202 -16.74 -0.99 -5.06
C ARG A 202 -16.12 -2.17 -5.77
N TYR A 203 -15.52 -1.90 -6.91
CA TYR A 203 -14.61 -2.79 -7.60
C TYR A 203 -13.21 -2.18 -7.57
N GLU A 204 -12.20 -3.00 -7.33
CA GLU A 204 -10.81 -2.58 -7.30
C GLU A 204 -9.94 -3.68 -7.87
N ARG A 205 -9.01 -3.29 -8.72
CA ARG A 205 -8.03 -4.18 -9.31
C ARG A 205 -6.67 -3.50 -9.30
N PHE A 206 -5.75 -4.21 -8.68
CA PHE A 206 -4.35 -3.87 -8.65
C PHE A 206 -3.54 -4.85 -9.49
N THR A 207 -2.49 -4.39 -10.17
CA THR A 207 -1.48 -5.22 -10.82
C THR A 207 -0.11 -4.58 -10.66
N SER A 208 0.89 -5.38 -10.29
CA SER A 208 2.29 -4.95 -10.33
C SER A 208 3.12 -5.97 -11.08
N VAL A 209 3.99 -5.48 -11.96
CA VAL A 209 4.96 -6.29 -12.69
C VAL A 209 6.32 -5.91 -12.17
N VAL A 210 7.08 -6.91 -11.74
CA VAL A 210 8.34 -6.71 -11.03
C VAL A 210 9.43 -7.40 -11.82
N ALA A 211 10.59 -6.76 -11.95
CA ALA A 211 11.71 -7.43 -12.60
C ALA A 211 12.19 -8.59 -11.74
N SER A 212 12.29 -9.78 -12.34
CA SER A 212 12.90 -10.94 -11.72
C SER A 212 14.40 -10.96 -12.02
N ALA A 213 15.20 -11.42 -11.06
CA ALA A 213 16.61 -11.65 -11.31
C ALA A 213 16.75 -12.91 -12.18
N PRO A 214 17.63 -12.93 -13.19
CA PRO A 214 18.05 -14.21 -13.76
C PRO A 214 18.60 -15.09 -12.62
N PRO A 215 18.34 -16.41 -12.64
CA PRO A 215 18.81 -17.30 -11.59
C PRO A 215 20.33 -17.15 -11.44
N PRO A 216 20.87 -17.19 -10.20
CA PRO A 216 22.29 -17.08 -10.00
C PRO A 216 22.98 -18.17 -10.82
N THR A 217 23.81 -17.77 -11.78
CA THR A 217 24.76 -18.69 -12.37
C THR A 217 25.79 -18.98 -11.30
N LEU A 218 25.65 -20.11 -10.61
CA LEU A 218 26.76 -20.63 -9.79
C LEU A 218 27.90 -20.90 -10.76
N PRO A 219 29.05 -20.19 -10.69
CA PRO A 219 30.22 -20.65 -11.41
C PRO A 219 30.51 -22.05 -10.86
N ILE A 220 30.52 -23.06 -11.73
CA ILE A 220 31.02 -24.38 -11.38
C ILE A 220 32.52 -24.20 -11.13
N GLY A 221 32.87 -23.86 -9.89
CA GLY A 221 34.25 -23.84 -9.45
C GLY A 221 34.73 -25.27 -9.45
N VAL A 222 35.68 -25.59 -10.34
CA VAL A 222 36.45 -26.82 -10.21
C VAL A 222 37.25 -26.70 -8.91
N THR A 223 36.77 -27.36 -7.86
CA THR A 223 37.52 -27.51 -6.61
C THR A 223 38.63 -28.51 -6.89
N SER A 224 39.84 -28.00 -7.16
CA SER A 224 41.15 -28.68 -7.23
C SER A 224 41.17 -30.22 -7.36
N PHE A 225 41.77 -30.73 -8.44
CA PHE A 225 42.16 -32.14 -8.56
C PHE A 225 43.54 -32.38 -7.93
N TYR A 226 43.67 -33.43 -7.12
CA TYR A 226 44.96 -34.01 -6.74
C TYR A 226 45.13 -35.34 -7.50
N ALA A 227 46.29 -35.52 -8.13
CA ALA A 227 46.74 -36.79 -8.67
C ALA A 227 48.03 -37.16 -7.94
N ASP A 228 48.00 -38.25 -7.18
CA ASP A 228 49.17 -38.82 -6.54
C ASP A 228 49.65 -39.99 -7.41
N ILE A 229 50.88 -39.92 -7.90
CA ILE A 229 51.53 -41.01 -8.64
C ILE A 229 52.73 -41.45 -7.80
N PRO A 230 52.72 -42.66 -7.24
CA PRO A 230 53.89 -43.20 -6.56
C PRO A 230 54.94 -43.66 -7.58
N ASP A 231 56.22 -43.45 -7.24
CA ASP A 231 57.38 -44.01 -7.94
C ASP A 231 57.40 -45.55 -7.91
#